data_AF-A0A662JVA8-F1
#
_entry.id   AF-A0A662JVA8-F1
#
_cell.length_a   1.000
_cell.length_b   1.000
_cell.length_c   1.000
_cell.angle_alpha   90.00
_cell.angle_beta   90.00
_cell.angle_gamma   90.00
#
_symmetry.space_group_name_H-M   'P 1'
#
loop_
_entity.id
_entity.type
_entity.pdbx_description
1 polymer ?
#
loop_
_entity_poly.entity_id
_entity_poly.type
_entity_poly.pdbx_seq_one_letter_code
_entity_poly.pdbx_strand_id
1 'polypeptide(L)'
;MKKMRLSMKSLIGNILFVAIVLLIVTRFLSIWAGTSFPLSLITSNSMSPALMEGDVVACIPVDIEDVRVGDVIVFKSWLSWPEEKVVVHRVVGIKRVWGKPAFITKGDANRWTDQSGPHIPEPYVTEKNFIGKTVSIGKQPLKIPLVGYLGIWINEGFRRIAQPAASKGTTTYVGVFTPLIISVILFVVSLFVVPEKTRTLSEKIRFYIFGSRSFDVKRVFAMFLVMYVVLLVFIHVFAYDSVSASIGVGEFPEKGYYQLGTIAPGKTGFPKRLPVVNPGVMPVRGIVFGKKDMSQFIHRTMFEVESGGYAEVPLIVTAGNDTKNGTYIGDVMVYSSPFWLLFPDELVTNLLSLWDDGYIAVVCLDVLSACVLSGITMSAIIAASFLTKRYGFWMTDLSWCYAPKIYLKKGVLYYIKSFRQGIRRIVGRHLAWIAHVDLADIDFRKPILASLVVVPLFLFMSSEMLAMITSSVLSALIAFFISCKLREKIVLTTFLTMLVSILYLMMKTNYYLFSSNRFIVESIALGMGAVATYLLLLGLLLVPISLFSWYITHLLRNLKEQRDPLLMLEGRCNL
;
A
#
# COMPACT_ATOMS: atom_id res chain seq x y z
N MET A 1 42.17 -16.58 16.80
CA MET A 1 40.69 -16.53 16.80
C MET A 1 40.22 -15.07 16.79
N LYS A 2 39.71 -14.56 15.66
CA LYS A 2 39.27 -13.16 15.51
C LYS A 2 37.88 -13.04 16.14
N LYS A 3 37.75 -12.36 17.30
CA LYS A 3 36.46 -12.14 17.99
C LYS A 3 35.48 -11.46 17.03
N MET A 4 34.44 -12.20 16.65
CA MET A 4 33.37 -11.76 15.77
C MET A 4 32.55 -10.69 16.50
N ARG A 5 32.82 -9.40 16.24
CA ARG A 5 31.97 -8.31 16.73
C ARG A 5 30.74 -8.23 15.84
N LEU A 6 29.68 -8.93 16.22
CA LEU A 6 28.35 -8.77 15.62
C LEU A 6 27.93 -7.30 15.75
N SER A 7 27.69 -6.64 14.62
CA SER A 7 27.09 -5.32 14.61
C SER A 7 25.67 -5.43 15.18
N MET A 8 25.39 -4.77 16.30
CA MET A 8 24.05 -4.78 16.94
C MET A 8 22.94 -4.45 15.92
N LYS A 9 23.22 -3.58 14.96
CA LYS A 9 22.28 -3.17 13.92
C LYS A 9 21.94 -4.32 12.95
N SER A 10 22.92 -5.14 12.57
CA SER A 10 22.67 -6.30 11.70
C SER A 10 21.97 -7.43 12.45
N LEU A 11 22.23 -7.59 13.75
CA LEU A 11 21.55 -8.56 14.59
C LEU A 11 20.07 -8.21 14.75
N ILE A 12 19.77 -6.95 15.09
CA ILE A 12 18.39 -6.45 15.24
C ILE A 12 17.62 -6.55 13.92
N GLY A 13 18.25 -6.18 12.80
CA GLY A 13 17.64 -6.30 11.47
C GLY A 13 17.30 -7.75 11.11
N ASN A 14 18.20 -8.70 11.39
CA ASN A 14 17.96 -10.11 11.13
C ASN A 14 16.85 -10.69 12.02
N ILE A 15 16.80 -10.31 13.30
CA ILE A 15 15.75 -10.75 14.23
C ILE A 15 14.38 -10.22 13.79
N LEU A 16 14.30 -8.93 13.45
CA LEU A 16 13.05 -8.31 12.98
C LEU A 16 12.55 -8.98 11.69
N PHE A 17 13.47 -9.27 10.76
CA PHE A 17 13.12 -9.94 9.51
C PHE A 17 12.60 -11.36 9.74
N VAL A 18 13.27 -12.17 10.57
CA VAL A 18 12.83 -13.53 10.91
C VAL A 18 11.46 -13.52 11.59
N ALA A 19 11.20 -12.54 12.47
CA ALA A 19 9.90 -12.38 13.11
C ALA A 19 8.78 -12.08 12.10
N ILE A 20 9.02 -11.21 11.11
CA ILE A 20 8.05 -10.92 10.04
C ILE A 20 7.75 -12.17 9.21
N VAL A 21 8.77 -12.95 8.86
CA VAL A 21 8.60 -14.19 8.09
C VAL A 21 7.78 -15.21 8.88
N LEU A 22 8.10 -15.42 10.15
CA LEU A 22 7.33 -16.32 11.03
C LEU A 22 5.87 -15.87 11.15
N LEU A 23 5.60 -14.57 11.24
CA LEU A 23 4.24 -14.03 11.23
C LEU A 23 3.48 -14.36 9.94
N ILE A 24 4.13 -14.24 8.77
CA ILE A 24 3.51 -14.58 7.49
C ILE A 24 3.19 -16.08 7.42
N VAL A 25 4.15 -16.94 7.80
CA VAL A 25 3.99 -18.41 7.77
C VAL A 25 2.89 -18.87 8.72
N THR A 26 2.90 -18.38 9.96
CA THR A 26 1.87 -18.74 10.97
C THR A 26 0.50 -18.21 10.59
N ARG A 27 0.40 -17.02 9.97
CA ARG A 27 -0.87 -16.50 9.44
C ARG A 27 -1.43 -17.42 8.36
N PHE A 28 -0.60 -17.85 7.42
CA PHE A 28 -1.03 -18.76 6.38
C PHE A 28 -1.49 -20.11 6.94
N LEU A 29 -0.69 -20.72 7.82
CA LEU A 29 -1.07 -21.96 8.52
C LEU A 29 -2.41 -21.81 9.27
N SER A 30 -2.65 -20.64 9.87
CA SER A 30 -3.91 -20.39 10.58
C SER A 30 -5.13 -20.35 9.66
N ILE A 31 -5.00 -19.76 8.46
CA ILE A 31 -6.05 -19.72 7.44
C ILE A 31 -6.33 -21.13 6.94
N TRP A 32 -5.27 -21.90 6.64
CA TRP A 32 -5.39 -23.26 6.12
C TRP A 32 -5.98 -24.24 7.14
N ALA A 33 -5.55 -24.14 8.40
CA ALA A 33 -6.07 -24.97 9.49
C ALA A 33 -7.43 -24.50 10.03
N GLY A 34 -7.98 -23.38 9.52
CA GLY A 34 -9.22 -22.78 10.04
C GLY A 34 -9.11 -22.32 11.51
N THR A 35 -7.90 -22.14 12.01
CA THR A 35 -7.64 -21.77 13.41
C THR A 35 -7.60 -20.25 13.58
N SER A 36 -8.08 -19.76 14.72
CA SER A 36 -8.05 -18.33 15.04
C SER A 36 -6.61 -17.83 15.15
N PHE A 37 -6.29 -16.80 14.37
CA PHE A 37 -5.00 -16.12 14.43
C PHE A 37 -4.94 -15.15 15.62
N PRO A 38 -3.81 -15.05 16.36
CA PRO A 38 -3.70 -14.20 17.55
C PRO A 38 -3.74 -12.69 17.26
N LEU A 39 -3.93 -12.26 16.02
CA LEU A 39 -4.21 -10.88 15.66
C LEU A 39 -5.61 -10.79 15.04
N SER A 40 -6.45 -9.90 15.58
CA SER A 40 -7.76 -9.59 15.05
C SER A 40 -7.75 -8.24 14.33
N LEU A 41 -8.32 -8.22 13.13
CA LEU A 41 -8.46 -7.03 12.29
C LEU A 41 -9.80 -6.37 12.59
N ILE A 42 -9.79 -5.07 12.89
CA ILE A 42 -11.02 -4.32 13.14
C ILE A 42 -11.59 -3.82 11.81
N THR A 43 -12.71 -4.41 11.40
CA THR A 43 -13.38 -4.15 10.10
C THR A 43 -14.57 -3.21 10.21
N SER A 44 -14.88 -2.71 11.40
CA SER A 44 -16.02 -1.79 11.61
C SER A 44 -15.75 -0.80 12.73
N ASN A 45 -16.52 0.28 12.76
CA ASN A 45 -16.41 1.33 13.78
C ASN A 45 -17.31 1.09 15.02
N SER A 46 -17.79 -0.13 15.27
CA SER A 46 -18.68 -0.43 16.41
C SER A 46 -18.02 -0.21 17.77
N MET A 47 -16.69 -0.22 17.82
CA MET A 47 -15.88 -0.02 19.01
C MET A 47 -15.30 1.40 19.12
N SER A 48 -15.77 2.36 18.32
CA SER A 48 -15.31 3.75 18.38
C SER A 48 -15.71 4.41 19.72
N PRO A 49 -14.82 5.19 20.38
CA PRO A 49 -13.49 5.61 19.94
C PRO A 49 -12.34 4.66 20.35
N ALA A 50 -12.61 3.60 21.09
CA ALA A 50 -11.57 2.70 21.61
C ALA A 50 -10.82 1.98 20.46
N LEU A 51 -11.56 1.44 19.50
CA LEU A 51 -11.03 0.84 18.27
C LEU A 51 -11.74 1.46 17.06
N MET A 52 -10.96 1.81 16.06
CA MET A 52 -11.43 2.32 14.77
C MET A 52 -11.19 1.26 13.70
N GLU A 53 -11.95 1.36 12.61
CA GLU A 53 -11.71 0.55 11.42
C GLU A 53 -10.27 0.71 10.93
N GLY A 54 -9.61 -0.41 10.63
CA GLY A 54 -8.21 -0.47 10.25
C GLY A 54 -7.22 -0.58 11.44
N ASP A 55 -7.70 -0.66 12.68
CA ASP A 55 -6.86 -1.02 13.83
C ASP A 55 -6.57 -2.53 13.85
N VAL A 56 -5.39 -2.91 14.35
CA VAL A 56 -5.04 -4.31 14.65
C VAL A 56 -4.88 -4.49 16.15
N VAL A 57 -5.51 -5.53 16.70
CA VAL A 57 -5.39 -5.89 18.12
C VAL A 57 -4.87 -7.30 18.31
N ALA A 58 -4.05 -7.50 19.33
CA ALA A 58 -3.60 -8.83 19.73
C ALA A 58 -4.67 -9.50 20.59
N CYS A 59 -5.12 -10.68 20.17
CA CYS A 59 -6.04 -11.55 20.89
C CYS A 59 -5.25 -12.70 21.51
N ILE A 60 -5.33 -12.83 22.83
CA ILE A 60 -4.71 -13.92 23.58
C ILE A 60 -5.82 -14.88 24.04
N PRO A 61 -5.68 -16.19 23.81
CA PRO A 61 -6.58 -17.16 24.43
C PRO A 61 -6.41 -17.10 25.95
N VAL A 62 -7.52 -16.91 26.66
CA VAL A 62 -7.59 -16.88 28.13
C VAL A 62 -8.73 -17.78 28.57
N ASP A 63 -8.70 -18.26 29.81
CA ASP A 63 -9.85 -19.00 30.32
C ASP A 63 -11.06 -18.08 30.47
N ILE A 64 -12.25 -18.62 30.21
CA ILE A 64 -13.50 -17.85 30.25
C ILE A 64 -13.78 -17.26 31.65
N GLU A 65 -13.25 -17.88 32.70
CA GLU A 65 -13.37 -17.41 34.09
C GLU A 65 -12.51 -16.17 34.39
N ASP A 66 -11.46 -15.92 33.60
CA ASP A 66 -10.54 -14.79 33.79
C ASP A 66 -11.04 -13.49 33.16
N VAL A 67 -12.14 -13.55 32.40
CA VAL A 67 -12.76 -12.41 31.74
C VAL A 67 -13.60 -11.61 32.73
N ARG A 68 -13.40 -10.30 32.77
CA ARG A 68 -14.08 -9.38 33.68
C ARG A 68 -14.92 -8.36 32.91
N VAL A 69 -15.91 -7.78 33.60
CA VAL A 69 -16.68 -6.66 33.07
C VAL A 69 -15.74 -5.51 32.73
N GLY A 70 -15.84 -5.00 31.50
CA GLY A 70 -14.98 -3.96 30.94
C GLY A 70 -13.90 -4.49 30.00
N ASP A 71 -13.64 -5.80 29.95
CA ASP A 71 -12.70 -6.39 29.01
C ASP A 71 -13.24 -6.37 27.58
N VAL A 72 -12.35 -6.24 26.60
CA VAL A 72 -12.68 -6.40 25.17
C VAL A 72 -12.31 -7.82 24.75
N ILE A 73 -13.29 -8.54 24.21
CA ILE A 73 -13.17 -9.94 23.85
C ILE A 73 -13.44 -10.16 22.36
N VAL A 74 -12.89 -11.23 21.83
CA VAL A 74 -13.08 -11.70 20.45
C VAL A 74 -13.90 -12.98 20.49
N PHE A 75 -14.98 -13.05 19.71
CA PHE A 75 -15.87 -14.21 19.67
C PHE A 75 -16.50 -14.41 18.28
N LYS A 76 -17.03 -15.61 18.02
CA LYS A 76 -17.78 -15.93 16.79
C LYS A 76 -19.26 -15.55 16.97
N SER A 77 -19.79 -14.73 16.07
CA SER A 77 -21.21 -14.36 16.05
C SER A 77 -22.08 -15.53 15.59
N TRP A 78 -23.27 -15.65 16.17
CA TRP A 78 -24.25 -16.67 15.80
C TRP A 78 -25.02 -16.30 14.52
N LEU A 79 -25.16 -15.00 14.23
CA LEU A 79 -26.03 -14.47 13.17
C LEU A 79 -25.54 -14.73 11.76
N SER A 80 -24.28 -15.15 11.57
CA SER A 80 -23.65 -15.15 10.26
C SER A 80 -23.58 -16.51 9.58
N TRP A 81 -24.19 -17.57 10.12
CA TRP A 81 -24.22 -18.89 9.46
C TRP A 81 -24.73 -18.80 8.01
N PRO A 82 -23.98 -19.30 7.00
CA PRO A 82 -22.82 -20.21 7.08
C PRO A 82 -21.43 -19.54 7.18
N GLU A 83 -21.31 -18.21 7.14
CA GLU A 83 -20.05 -17.48 7.29
C GLU A 83 -19.70 -17.25 8.77
N GLU A 84 -18.60 -17.82 9.26
CA GLU A 84 -18.13 -17.56 10.63
C GLU A 84 -17.63 -16.12 10.79
N LYS A 85 -18.50 -15.19 11.23
CA LYS A 85 -18.13 -13.80 11.49
C LYS A 85 -17.51 -13.64 12.87
N VAL A 86 -16.28 -13.14 12.92
CA VAL A 86 -15.59 -12.79 14.17
C VAL A 86 -15.98 -11.37 14.59
N VAL A 87 -16.37 -11.19 15.85
CA VAL A 87 -16.80 -9.92 16.46
C VAL A 87 -15.88 -9.58 17.62
N VAL A 88 -15.58 -8.28 17.77
CA VAL A 88 -14.74 -7.75 18.86
C VAL A 88 -15.54 -6.70 19.62
N HIS A 89 -16.03 -7.02 20.82
CA HIS A 89 -16.84 -6.12 21.63
C HIS A 89 -16.47 -6.17 23.12
N ARG A 90 -16.96 -5.20 23.89
CA ARG A 90 -16.70 -5.10 25.33
C ARG A 90 -17.72 -5.87 26.14
N VAL A 91 -17.25 -6.59 27.16
CA VAL A 91 -18.11 -7.24 28.16
C VAL A 91 -18.72 -6.17 29.07
N VAL A 92 -20.04 -6.06 29.04
CA VAL A 92 -20.80 -5.14 29.91
C VAL A 92 -21.50 -5.87 31.05
N GLY A 93 -21.62 -7.19 30.97
CA GLY A 93 -22.20 -8.01 32.03
C GLY A 93 -21.78 -9.48 31.90
N ILE A 94 -21.78 -10.19 33.03
CA ILE A 94 -21.49 -11.62 33.12
C ILE A 94 -22.66 -12.27 33.84
N LYS A 95 -23.27 -13.28 33.21
CA LYS A 95 -24.28 -14.15 33.81
C LYS A 95 -23.70 -15.55 33.98
N ARG A 96 -24.29 -16.36 34.84
CA ARG A 96 -24.01 -17.80 34.90
C ARG A 96 -25.13 -18.57 34.22
N VAL A 97 -24.77 -19.38 33.23
CA VAL A 97 -25.68 -20.25 32.48
C VAL A 97 -25.09 -21.66 32.56
N TRP A 98 -25.84 -22.60 33.14
CA TRP A 98 -25.35 -23.97 33.42
C TRP A 98 -24.06 -24.01 34.26
N GLY A 99 -23.92 -23.10 35.23
CA GLY A 99 -22.74 -23.03 36.11
C GLY A 99 -21.50 -22.37 35.49
N LYS A 100 -21.51 -22.08 34.18
CA LYS A 100 -20.41 -21.41 33.46
C LYS A 100 -20.72 -19.93 33.18
N PRO A 101 -19.71 -19.05 33.09
CA PRO A 101 -19.89 -17.66 32.69
C PRO A 101 -20.40 -17.54 31.25
N ALA A 102 -21.33 -16.62 31.06
CA ALA A 102 -21.92 -16.24 29.79
C ALA A 102 -21.93 -14.71 29.70
N PHE A 103 -21.37 -14.15 28.63
CA PHE A 103 -21.12 -12.72 28.54
C PHE A 103 -22.23 -11.97 27.79
N ILE A 104 -22.51 -10.78 28.30
CA ILE A 104 -23.28 -9.75 27.62
C ILE A 104 -22.27 -8.77 27.02
N THR A 105 -22.31 -8.62 25.71
CA THR A 105 -21.33 -7.86 24.94
C THR A 105 -21.97 -6.64 24.30
N LYS A 106 -21.18 -5.60 24.11
CA LYS A 106 -21.60 -4.35 23.50
C LYS A 106 -20.43 -3.67 22.80
N GLY A 107 -20.63 -3.21 21.56
CA GLY A 107 -19.72 -2.29 20.91
C GLY A 107 -19.71 -0.93 21.62
N ASP A 108 -18.54 -0.34 21.85
CA ASP A 108 -18.42 0.94 22.59
C ASP A 108 -19.24 2.08 21.95
N ALA A 109 -19.43 2.06 20.62
CA ALA A 109 -20.25 3.02 19.88
C ALA A 109 -21.73 2.62 19.77
N ASN A 110 -22.08 1.37 20.11
CA ASN A 110 -23.44 0.86 19.91
C ASN A 110 -24.40 1.42 20.98
N ARG A 111 -25.67 1.62 20.62
CA ARG A 111 -26.71 2.05 21.60
C ARG A 111 -27.17 0.89 22.49
N TRP A 112 -27.38 -0.29 21.90
CA TRP A 112 -27.84 -1.50 22.57
C TRP A 112 -26.74 -2.55 22.70
N THR A 113 -26.93 -3.51 23.60
CA THR A 113 -26.11 -4.73 23.69
C THR A 113 -26.40 -5.66 22.53
N ASP A 114 -25.46 -6.55 22.21
CA ASP A 114 -25.62 -7.53 21.13
C ASP A 114 -26.81 -8.48 21.38
N GLN A 115 -27.17 -8.67 22.67
CA GLN A 115 -28.30 -9.49 23.11
C GLN A 115 -29.63 -8.74 23.21
N SER A 116 -29.70 -7.44 22.93
CA SER A 116 -30.93 -6.63 23.13
C SER A 116 -31.11 -5.50 22.12
N GLY A 117 -30.44 -5.58 20.98
CA GLY A 117 -30.57 -4.59 19.91
C GLY A 117 -31.85 -4.75 19.08
N PRO A 118 -32.11 -3.82 18.15
CA PRO A 118 -33.22 -3.88 17.21
C PRO A 118 -33.02 -4.92 16.09
N HIS A 119 -31.85 -5.56 16.04
CA HIS A 119 -31.57 -6.72 15.20
C HIS A 119 -31.99 -8.01 15.92
N ILE A 120 -31.96 -9.15 15.23
CA ILE A 120 -32.23 -10.46 15.83
C ILE A 120 -31.30 -10.63 17.06
N PRO A 121 -31.82 -10.76 18.29
CA PRO A 121 -31.00 -10.82 19.49
C PRO A 121 -30.01 -11.99 19.43
N GLU A 122 -28.71 -11.70 19.57
CA GLU A 122 -27.72 -12.76 19.66
C GLU A 122 -27.82 -13.50 21.01
N PRO A 123 -27.51 -14.80 21.07
CA PRO A 123 -27.36 -15.49 22.34
C PRO A 123 -26.18 -14.91 23.15
N TYR A 124 -26.13 -15.23 24.45
CA TYR A 124 -24.97 -14.88 25.28
C TYR A 124 -23.69 -15.55 24.75
N VAL A 125 -22.57 -14.84 24.83
CA VAL A 125 -21.27 -15.40 24.42
C VAL A 125 -20.85 -16.42 25.47
N THR A 126 -20.75 -17.69 25.06
CA THR A 126 -20.33 -18.82 25.90
C THR A 126 -19.00 -19.38 25.39
N GLU A 127 -18.42 -20.32 26.14
CA GLU A 127 -17.14 -20.97 25.83
C GLU A 127 -17.05 -21.52 24.39
N LYS A 128 -18.17 -21.97 23.81
CA LYS A 128 -18.22 -22.48 22.43
C LYS A 128 -17.88 -21.42 21.37
N ASN A 129 -18.23 -20.17 21.65
CA ASN A 129 -18.09 -19.08 20.68
C ASN A 129 -16.97 -18.12 21.07
N PHE A 130 -16.45 -18.22 22.29
CA PHE A 130 -15.38 -17.40 22.81
C PHE A 130 -14.03 -17.78 22.19
N ILE A 131 -13.28 -16.80 21.67
CA ILE A 131 -11.96 -17.02 21.08
C ILE A 131 -10.85 -16.56 22.04
N GLY A 132 -11.03 -15.38 22.65
CA GLY A 132 -10.03 -14.85 23.56
C GLY A 132 -10.27 -13.39 23.95
N LYS A 133 -9.28 -12.83 24.65
CA LYS A 133 -9.29 -11.46 25.18
C LYS A 133 -8.24 -10.60 24.49
N THR A 134 -8.54 -9.34 24.21
CA THR A 134 -7.56 -8.43 23.63
C THR A 134 -6.58 -7.92 24.68
N VAL A 135 -5.30 -7.83 24.33
CA VAL A 135 -4.28 -7.22 25.20
C VAL A 135 -4.66 -5.78 25.49
N SER A 136 -4.83 -5.43 26.77
CA SER A 136 -5.33 -4.12 27.19
C SER A 136 -4.45 -3.52 28.28
N ILE A 137 -4.28 -2.21 28.26
CA ILE A 137 -3.67 -1.44 29.36
C ILE A 137 -4.81 -0.72 30.08
N GLY A 138 -5.19 -1.23 31.26
CA GLY A 138 -6.41 -0.81 31.94
C GLY A 138 -7.65 -1.21 31.14
N LYS A 139 -8.56 -0.25 30.89
CA LYS A 139 -9.78 -0.46 30.10
C LYS A 139 -9.59 -0.26 28.59
N GLN A 140 -8.41 0.17 28.13
CA GLN A 140 -8.16 0.44 26.71
C GLN A 140 -7.38 -0.71 26.06
N PRO A 141 -7.89 -1.28 24.95
CA PRO A 141 -7.15 -2.28 24.18
C PRO A 141 -5.92 -1.67 23.52
N LEU A 142 -4.80 -2.38 23.56
CA LEU A 142 -3.58 -2.02 22.86
C LEU A 142 -3.77 -2.27 21.36
N LYS A 143 -3.55 -1.23 20.56
CA LYS A 143 -3.79 -1.25 19.12
C LYS A 143 -2.61 -0.76 18.31
N ILE A 144 -2.49 -1.29 17.10
CA ILE A 144 -1.62 -0.76 16.07
C ILE A 144 -2.52 -0.09 15.02
N PRO A 145 -2.54 1.26 14.96
CA PRO A 145 -3.46 1.97 14.08
C PRO A 145 -3.06 1.84 12.61
N LEU A 146 -4.04 1.91 11.72
CA LEU A 146 -3.93 1.94 10.25
C LEU A 146 -3.32 0.70 9.56
N VAL A 147 -2.56 -0.15 10.27
CA VAL A 147 -1.96 -1.37 9.71
C VAL A 147 -3.03 -2.37 9.27
N GLY A 148 -4.21 -2.34 9.90
CA GLY A 148 -5.32 -3.21 9.56
C GLY A 148 -5.89 -2.94 8.17
N TYR A 149 -5.79 -1.72 7.63
CA TYR A 149 -6.21 -1.43 6.24
C TYR A 149 -5.44 -2.26 5.22
N LEU A 150 -4.14 -2.50 5.46
CA LEU A 150 -3.35 -3.39 4.61
C LEU A 150 -3.90 -4.82 4.68
N GLY A 151 -4.23 -5.31 5.87
CA GLY A 151 -4.83 -6.62 6.07
C GLY A 151 -6.22 -6.75 5.44
N ILE A 152 -7.06 -5.72 5.54
CA ILE A 152 -8.39 -5.66 4.92
C ILE A 152 -8.26 -5.69 3.39
N TRP A 153 -7.37 -4.87 2.82
CA TRP A 153 -7.13 -4.84 1.38
C TRP A 153 -6.61 -6.18 0.86
N ILE A 154 -5.66 -6.79 1.58
CA ILE A 154 -5.13 -8.13 1.26
C ILE A 154 -6.24 -9.18 1.34
N ASN A 155 -7.02 -9.21 2.42
CA ASN A 155 -8.10 -10.19 2.59
C ASN A 155 -9.20 -10.02 1.54
N GLU A 156 -9.58 -8.80 1.20
CA GLU A 156 -10.56 -8.53 0.15
C GLU A 156 -10.03 -8.93 -1.22
N GLY A 157 -8.75 -8.67 -1.50
CA GLY A 157 -8.06 -9.16 -2.69
C GLY A 157 -8.07 -10.69 -2.77
N PHE A 158 -7.70 -11.37 -1.68
CA PHE A 158 -7.76 -12.83 -1.61
C PHE A 158 -9.18 -13.37 -1.76
N ARG A 159 -10.17 -12.75 -1.11
CA ARG A 159 -11.58 -13.15 -1.20
C ARG A 159 -12.09 -13.05 -2.63
N ARG A 160 -11.77 -11.96 -3.34
CA ARG A 160 -12.08 -11.80 -4.76
C ARG A 160 -11.40 -12.86 -5.60
N ILE A 161 -10.10 -13.09 -5.42
CA ILE A 161 -9.39 -14.11 -6.22
C ILE A 161 -9.85 -15.55 -5.88
N ALA A 162 -10.37 -15.79 -4.68
CA ALA A 162 -10.83 -17.10 -4.22
C ALA A 162 -12.32 -17.39 -4.50
N GLN A 163 -13.08 -16.46 -5.09
CA GLN A 163 -14.44 -16.74 -5.54
C GLN A 163 -14.41 -17.72 -6.72
N PRO A 164 -15.27 -18.75 -6.76
CA PRO A 164 -15.37 -19.63 -7.91
C PRO A 164 -15.92 -18.85 -9.11
N ALA A 165 -15.36 -19.10 -10.29
CA ALA A 165 -15.81 -18.56 -11.57
C ALA A 165 -17.18 -19.12 -11.99
N ALA A 166 -17.51 -20.34 -11.55
CA ALA A 166 -18.84 -20.92 -11.66
C ALA A 166 -19.65 -20.76 -10.36
N SER A 167 -20.93 -20.37 -10.47
CA SER A 167 -21.84 -20.06 -9.34
C SER A 167 -22.04 -21.16 -8.27
N LYS A 168 -21.50 -22.37 -8.47
CA LYS A 168 -21.57 -23.53 -7.55
C LYS A 168 -20.22 -24.26 -7.38
N GLY A 169 -19.10 -23.58 -7.52
CA GLY A 169 -17.75 -24.17 -7.34
C GLY A 169 -17.38 -24.46 -5.88
N THR A 170 -16.47 -25.42 -5.67
CA THR A 170 -16.02 -25.87 -4.33
C THR A 170 -14.89 -24.98 -3.79
N THR A 171 -14.83 -24.79 -2.47
CA THR A 171 -13.91 -23.91 -1.69
C THR A 171 -12.42 -24.30 -1.72
N THR A 172 -11.96 -25.07 -2.70
CA THR A 172 -10.57 -25.51 -2.85
C THR A 172 -9.61 -24.43 -3.38
N TYR A 173 -10.12 -23.23 -3.71
CA TYR A 173 -9.36 -22.13 -4.31
C TYR A 173 -8.24 -21.54 -3.42
N VAL A 174 -8.30 -21.71 -2.10
CA VAL A 174 -7.20 -21.29 -1.19
C VAL A 174 -5.91 -22.08 -1.49
N GLY A 175 -6.04 -23.29 -2.06
CA GLY A 175 -4.91 -24.15 -2.46
C GLY A 175 -4.03 -23.56 -3.56
N VAL A 176 -4.58 -22.70 -4.43
CA VAL A 176 -3.88 -22.09 -5.58
C VAL A 176 -2.68 -21.23 -5.16
N PHE A 177 -2.75 -20.61 -3.98
CA PHE A 177 -1.67 -19.75 -3.46
C PHE A 177 -0.62 -20.51 -2.66
N THR A 178 -0.87 -21.77 -2.31
CA THR A 178 0.04 -22.61 -1.52
C THR A 178 1.44 -22.73 -2.15
N PRO A 179 1.62 -22.95 -3.47
CA PRO A 179 2.93 -23.03 -4.09
C PRO A 179 3.68 -21.72 -4.13
N LEU A 180 2.97 -20.60 -4.37
CA LEU A 180 3.58 -19.27 -4.36
C LEU A 180 4.19 -18.99 -2.99
N ILE A 181 3.45 -19.35 -1.94
CA ILE A 181 3.87 -19.17 -0.55
C ILE A 181 5.00 -20.13 -0.19
N ILE A 182 4.92 -21.41 -0.55
CA ILE A 182 6.02 -22.37 -0.40
C ILE A 182 7.28 -21.85 -1.12
N SER A 183 7.13 -21.30 -2.33
CA SER A 183 8.25 -20.75 -3.10
C SER A 183 8.88 -19.53 -2.43
N VAL A 184 8.06 -18.62 -1.89
CA VAL A 184 8.54 -17.46 -1.11
C VAL A 184 9.23 -17.94 0.17
N ILE A 185 8.69 -18.93 0.88
CA ILE A 185 9.28 -19.49 2.09
C ILE A 185 10.61 -20.17 1.77
N LEU A 186 10.68 -21.03 0.74
CA LEU A 186 11.90 -21.68 0.31
C LEU A 186 12.96 -20.67 -0.12
N PHE A 187 12.57 -19.64 -0.87
CA PHE A 187 13.45 -18.53 -1.24
C PHE A 187 14.00 -17.84 0.01
N VAL A 188 13.15 -17.49 0.97
CA VAL A 188 13.56 -16.87 2.23
C VAL A 188 14.49 -17.80 3.01
N VAL A 189 14.14 -19.07 3.21
CA VAL A 189 14.96 -20.07 3.90
C VAL A 189 16.33 -20.20 3.22
N SER A 190 16.39 -20.19 1.90
CA SER A 190 17.66 -20.25 1.15
C SER A 190 18.58 -19.05 1.42
N LEU A 191 18.03 -17.85 1.69
CA LEU A 191 18.82 -16.67 2.07
C LEU A 191 19.54 -16.82 3.43
N PHE A 192 19.05 -17.71 4.30
CA PHE A 192 19.52 -17.88 5.68
C PHE A 192 20.25 -19.21 5.94
N VAL A 193 19.84 -20.31 5.31
CA VAL A 193 20.42 -21.64 5.54
C VAL A 193 21.78 -21.81 4.88
N VAL A 194 22.06 -21.11 3.78
CA VAL A 194 23.38 -21.17 3.12
C VAL A 194 24.38 -20.32 3.91
N PRO A 195 25.37 -20.95 4.57
CA PRO A 195 26.30 -20.24 5.44
C PRO A 195 27.39 -19.59 4.58
N GLU A 196 27.32 -18.27 4.38
CA GLU A 196 28.39 -17.53 3.73
C GLU A 196 28.98 -16.41 4.59
N LYS A 197 30.31 -16.30 4.50
CA LYS A 197 31.15 -15.30 5.17
C LYS A 197 30.64 -13.88 4.91
N THR A 198 30.15 -13.25 5.99
CA THR A 198 30.01 -11.79 6.17
C THR A 198 29.57 -11.02 4.93
N ARG A 199 28.33 -11.26 4.48
CA ARG A 199 27.63 -10.36 3.56
C ARG A 199 26.47 -9.69 4.31
N THR A 200 26.37 -8.37 4.21
CA THR A 200 25.24 -7.57 4.71
C THR A 200 23.94 -7.97 3.99
N LEU A 201 22.76 -7.67 4.56
CA LEU A 201 21.45 -8.04 3.98
C LEU A 201 21.32 -7.58 2.51
N SER A 202 21.77 -6.36 2.21
CA SER A 202 21.80 -5.82 0.84
C SER A 202 22.75 -6.60 -0.08
N GLU A 203 23.90 -7.05 0.43
CA GLU A 203 24.84 -7.88 -0.33
C GLU A 203 24.33 -9.31 -0.52
N LYS A 204 23.58 -9.88 0.44
CA LYS A 204 22.88 -11.15 0.27
C LYS A 204 21.82 -11.04 -0.82
N ILE A 205 20.93 -10.06 -0.72
CA ILE A 205 19.88 -9.82 -1.73
C ILE A 205 20.53 -9.63 -3.11
N ARG A 206 21.59 -8.83 -3.20
CA ARG A 206 22.31 -8.61 -4.46
C ARG A 206 22.99 -9.88 -4.99
N PHE A 207 23.57 -10.70 -4.13
CA PHE A 207 24.23 -11.94 -4.52
C PHE A 207 23.25 -13.05 -4.91
N TYR A 208 22.13 -13.21 -4.21
CA TYR A 208 21.12 -14.22 -4.54
C TYR A 208 20.30 -13.85 -5.78
N ILE A 209 19.95 -12.56 -5.94
CA ILE A 209 19.21 -12.10 -7.11
C ILE A 209 20.14 -11.96 -8.33
N PHE A 210 21.39 -11.51 -8.14
CA PHE A 210 22.26 -11.15 -9.27
C PHE A 210 23.58 -11.94 -9.41
N GLY A 211 23.91 -12.84 -8.48
CA GLY A 211 25.14 -13.66 -8.52
C GLY A 211 26.45 -12.86 -8.46
N SER A 212 27.59 -13.56 -8.35
CA SER A 212 28.93 -12.97 -8.54
C SER A 212 29.55 -13.27 -9.91
N ARG A 213 28.79 -13.90 -10.80
CA ARG A 213 29.22 -14.29 -12.16
C ARG A 213 28.25 -13.72 -13.19
N SER A 214 28.75 -13.50 -14.42
CA SER A 214 27.92 -13.15 -15.56
C SER A 214 26.84 -14.22 -15.76
N PHE A 215 25.59 -13.77 -15.93
CA PHE A 215 24.47 -14.67 -16.13
C PHE A 215 24.66 -15.48 -17.41
N ASP A 216 24.59 -16.81 -17.28
CA ASP A 216 24.32 -17.66 -18.43
C ASP A 216 22.82 -17.56 -18.74
N VAL A 217 22.49 -16.72 -19.73
CA VAL A 217 21.11 -16.41 -20.14
C VAL A 217 20.30 -17.69 -20.35
N LYS A 218 20.90 -18.74 -20.90
CA LYS A 218 20.24 -20.02 -21.16
C LYS A 218 19.82 -20.73 -19.86
N ARG A 219 20.69 -20.74 -18.84
CA ARG A 219 20.38 -21.37 -17.55
C ARG A 219 19.34 -20.61 -16.76
N VAL A 220 19.42 -19.28 -16.75
CA VAL A 220 18.46 -18.43 -16.03
C VAL A 220 17.08 -18.54 -16.67
N PHE A 221 17.01 -18.50 -18.01
CA PHE A 221 15.76 -18.73 -18.73
C PHE A 221 15.19 -20.12 -18.45
N ALA A 222 16.02 -21.17 -18.48
CA ALA A 222 15.57 -22.54 -18.16
C ALA A 222 15.05 -22.66 -16.72
N MET A 223 15.68 -22.00 -15.74
CA MET A 223 15.19 -21.98 -14.36
C MET A 223 13.81 -21.30 -14.23
N PHE A 224 13.64 -20.12 -14.84
CA PHE A 224 12.34 -19.44 -14.82
C PHE A 224 11.28 -20.24 -15.57
N LEU A 225 11.63 -20.86 -16.70
CA LEU A 225 10.74 -21.73 -17.45
C LEU A 225 10.27 -22.89 -16.59
N VAL A 226 11.18 -23.62 -15.96
CA VAL A 226 10.82 -24.74 -15.07
C VAL A 226 9.95 -24.24 -13.92
N MET A 227 10.30 -23.12 -13.28
CA MET A 227 9.52 -22.53 -12.19
C MET A 227 8.09 -22.16 -12.64
N TYR A 228 7.93 -21.48 -13.78
CA TYR A 228 6.63 -21.09 -14.30
C TYR A 228 5.81 -22.28 -14.80
N VAL A 229 6.44 -23.28 -15.43
CA VAL A 229 5.76 -24.53 -15.82
C VAL A 229 5.24 -25.24 -14.57
N VAL A 230 6.07 -25.43 -13.55
CA VAL A 230 5.63 -26.07 -12.29
C VAL A 230 4.51 -25.26 -11.64
N LEU A 231 4.63 -23.93 -11.59
CA LEU A 231 3.61 -23.06 -11.03
C LEU A 231 2.29 -23.15 -11.79
N LEU A 232 2.31 -23.03 -13.12
CA LEU A 232 1.10 -23.03 -13.94
C LEU A 232 0.47 -24.42 -14.01
N VAL A 233 1.24 -25.50 -14.13
CA VAL A 233 0.72 -26.87 -14.05
C VAL A 233 0.11 -27.14 -12.67
N PHE A 234 0.68 -26.60 -11.60
CA PHE A 234 0.05 -26.69 -10.29
C PHE A 234 -1.25 -25.88 -10.24
N ILE A 235 -1.24 -24.60 -10.66
CA ILE A 235 -2.45 -23.77 -10.70
C ILE A 235 -3.55 -24.47 -11.50
N HIS A 236 -3.19 -25.06 -12.64
CA HIS A 236 -4.06 -25.83 -13.51
C HIS A 236 -4.80 -26.95 -12.78
N VAL A 237 -4.14 -27.68 -11.88
CA VAL A 237 -4.80 -28.75 -11.09
C VAL A 237 -5.93 -28.21 -10.20
N PHE A 238 -5.84 -26.94 -9.78
CA PHE A 238 -6.79 -26.32 -8.84
C PHE A 238 -7.71 -25.27 -9.47
N ALA A 239 -7.44 -24.83 -10.70
CA ALA A 239 -8.13 -23.72 -11.36
C ALA A 239 -9.30 -24.15 -12.26
N TYR A 240 -9.63 -25.44 -12.29
CA TYR A 240 -10.87 -25.91 -12.92
C TYR A 240 -12.04 -25.75 -11.97
N ASP A 241 -13.02 -24.98 -12.39
CA ASP A 241 -14.37 -25.11 -11.85
C ASP A 241 -15.10 -26.22 -12.59
N SER A 242 -16.01 -26.88 -11.88
CA SER A 242 -16.85 -27.92 -12.45
C SER A 242 -18.30 -27.71 -12.09
N VAL A 243 -19.19 -27.95 -13.05
CA VAL A 243 -20.64 -27.94 -12.86
C VAL A 243 -21.16 -29.30 -13.30
N SER A 244 -21.70 -30.07 -12.36
CA SER A 244 -22.34 -31.34 -12.69
C SER A 244 -23.65 -31.10 -13.43
N ALA A 245 -23.72 -31.62 -14.66
CA ALA A 245 -24.80 -31.42 -15.60
C ALA A 245 -25.47 -32.75 -15.97
N SER A 246 -26.74 -32.68 -16.37
CA SER A 246 -27.50 -33.82 -16.88
C SER A 246 -28.06 -33.54 -18.27
N ILE A 247 -27.94 -34.53 -19.14
CA ILE A 247 -28.53 -34.55 -20.48
C ILE A 247 -29.42 -35.79 -20.63
N GLY A 248 -30.58 -35.61 -21.23
CA GLY A 248 -31.45 -36.73 -21.63
C GLY A 248 -31.36 -36.98 -23.13
N VAL A 249 -30.97 -38.18 -23.55
CA VAL A 249 -31.05 -38.61 -24.95
C VAL A 249 -32.31 -39.46 -25.11
N GLY A 250 -33.33 -38.93 -25.78
CA GLY A 250 -34.65 -39.58 -25.90
C GLY A 250 -35.46 -39.70 -24.60
N GLU A 251 -34.89 -39.32 -23.46
CA GLU A 251 -35.50 -39.33 -22.12
C GLU A 251 -35.35 -37.97 -21.42
N PHE A 252 -36.01 -37.77 -20.28
CA PHE A 252 -35.86 -36.53 -19.50
C PHE A 252 -34.54 -36.52 -18.71
N PRO A 253 -33.86 -35.37 -18.60
CA PRO A 253 -32.67 -35.25 -17.78
C PRO A 253 -33.00 -35.34 -16.29
N GLU A 254 -32.09 -35.90 -15.49
CA GLU A 254 -32.26 -36.05 -14.05
C GLU A 254 -32.36 -34.69 -13.33
N LYS A 255 -33.20 -34.62 -12.30
CA LYS A 255 -33.40 -33.44 -11.46
C LYS A 255 -32.33 -33.38 -10.37
N GLY A 256 -31.78 -32.19 -10.12
CA GLY A 256 -30.71 -31.97 -9.13
C GLY A 256 -29.38 -31.52 -9.74
N TYR A 257 -29.21 -31.73 -11.05
CA TYR A 257 -28.05 -31.31 -11.84
C TYR A 257 -28.37 -30.13 -12.75
N TYR A 258 -27.34 -29.51 -13.34
CA TYR A 258 -27.54 -28.47 -14.34
C TYR A 258 -28.13 -29.07 -15.63
N GLN A 259 -29.37 -28.71 -15.96
CA GLN A 259 -30.13 -29.36 -17.02
C GLN A 259 -29.77 -28.81 -18.40
N LEU A 260 -29.08 -29.64 -19.20
CA LEU A 260 -28.74 -29.32 -20.59
C LEU A 260 -29.92 -29.54 -21.55
N GLY A 261 -30.94 -30.28 -21.11
CA GLY A 261 -32.18 -30.53 -21.85
C GLY A 261 -32.27 -31.94 -22.42
N THR A 262 -33.24 -32.14 -23.30
CA THR A 262 -33.50 -33.42 -23.97
C THR A 262 -33.18 -33.31 -25.45
N ILE A 263 -32.41 -34.27 -25.97
CA ILE A 263 -31.95 -34.29 -27.36
C ILE A 263 -32.31 -35.64 -27.99
N ALA A 264 -32.71 -35.62 -29.27
CA ALA A 264 -32.85 -36.86 -30.03
C ALA A 264 -31.48 -37.32 -30.56
N PRO A 265 -31.24 -38.63 -30.72
CA PRO A 265 -30.04 -39.14 -31.40
C PRO A 265 -29.84 -38.48 -32.77
N GLY A 266 -28.60 -38.09 -33.09
CA GLY A 266 -28.26 -37.43 -34.35
C GLY A 266 -28.65 -35.95 -34.46
N LYS A 267 -29.15 -35.32 -33.38
CA LYS A 267 -29.57 -33.91 -33.37
C LYS A 267 -28.70 -33.08 -32.44
N THR A 268 -28.64 -31.79 -32.76
CA THR A 268 -28.07 -30.75 -31.89
C THR A 268 -29.20 -30.11 -31.10
N GLY A 269 -29.03 -30.01 -29.78
CA GLY A 269 -29.96 -29.36 -28.87
C GLY A 269 -29.87 -27.84 -28.93
N PHE A 270 -30.86 -27.17 -28.34
CA PHE A 270 -30.83 -25.72 -28.20
C PHE A 270 -29.71 -25.29 -27.24
N PRO A 271 -28.96 -24.21 -27.55
CA PRO A 271 -27.86 -23.78 -26.71
C PRO A 271 -28.36 -23.34 -25.33
N LYS A 272 -27.81 -23.95 -24.28
CA LYS A 272 -28.08 -23.58 -22.88
C LYS A 272 -27.01 -22.63 -22.37
N ARG A 273 -27.41 -21.58 -21.64
CA ARG A 273 -26.49 -20.52 -21.20
C ARG A 273 -25.92 -20.80 -19.82
N LEU A 274 -24.62 -21.08 -19.75
CA LEU A 274 -23.89 -21.26 -18.49
C LEU A 274 -23.42 -19.91 -17.95
N PRO A 275 -23.85 -19.49 -16.75
CA PRO A 275 -23.36 -18.28 -16.11
C PRO A 275 -21.92 -18.45 -15.64
N VAL A 276 -21.01 -17.60 -16.12
CA VAL A 276 -19.61 -17.53 -15.70
C VAL A 276 -19.30 -16.13 -15.20
N VAL A 277 -18.60 -16.04 -14.07
CA VAL A 277 -18.17 -14.78 -13.44
C VAL A 277 -16.64 -14.75 -13.44
N ASN A 278 -16.05 -13.59 -13.69
CA ASN A 278 -14.62 -13.38 -13.47
C ASN A 278 -14.41 -12.54 -12.22
N PRO A 279 -14.07 -13.16 -11.08
CA PRO A 279 -13.83 -12.44 -9.85
C PRO A 279 -12.38 -11.92 -9.74
N GLY A 280 -11.54 -12.22 -10.73
CA GLY A 280 -10.18 -11.74 -10.83
C GLY A 280 -10.08 -10.25 -11.19
N VAL A 281 -8.91 -9.67 -10.92
CA VAL A 281 -8.61 -8.26 -11.20
C VAL A 281 -8.20 -7.99 -12.65
N MET A 282 -7.89 -9.04 -13.40
CA MET A 282 -7.55 -8.98 -14.82
C MET A 282 -8.68 -9.59 -15.65
N PRO A 283 -8.91 -9.11 -16.88
CA PRO A 283 -9.74 -9.85 -17.82
C PRO A 283 -9.19 -11.27 -18.02
N VAL A 284 -10.08 -12.22 -18.26
CA VAL A 284 -9.71 -13.61 -18.48
C VAL A 284 -10.31 -14.12 -19.77
N ARG A 285 -9.56 -15.01 -20.41
CA ARG A 285 -10.04 -15.84 -21.49
C ARG A 285 -10.12 -17.27 -21.00
N GLY A 286 -11.20 -17.96 -21.35
CA GLY A 286 -11.46 -19.29 -20.84
C GLY A 286 -12.15 -20.19 -21.85
N ILE A 287 -12.29 -21.44 -21.45
CA ILE A 287 -12.92 -22.51 -22.21
C ILE A 287 -13.87 -23.29 -21.32
N VAL A 288 -14.99 -23.69 -21.92
CA VAL A 288 -15.92 -24.65 -21.33
C VAL A 288 -15.95 -25.93 -22.16
N PHE A 289 -15.82 -27.08 -21.51
CA PHE A 289 -15.86 -28.40 -22.17
C PHE A 289 -16.39 -29.50 -21.24
N GLY A 290 -16.93 -30.58 -21.82
CA GLY A 290 -17.40 -31.74 -21.05
C GLY A 290 -16.25 -32.67 -20.65
N LYS A 291 -16.31 -33.22 -19.44
CA LYS A 291 -15.33 -34.20 -18.91
C LYS A 291 -15.75 -35.63 -19.23
N LYS A 292 -14.80 -36.48 -19.66
CA LYS A 292 -15.04 -37.92 -19.94
C LYS A 292 -16.27 -38.14 -20.82
N ASP A 293 -17.30 -38.83 -20.33
CA ASP A 293 -18.50 -39.17 -21.09
C ASP A 293 -19.33 -37.96 -21.54
N MET A 294 -19.11 -36.78 -20.96
CA MET A 294 -19.73 -35.53 -21.40
C MET A 294 -19.01 -34.85 -22.56
N SER A 295 -17.77 -35.22 -22.88
CA SER A 295 -16.99 -34.58 -23.95
C SER A 295 -17.59 -34.83 -25.34
N GLN A 296 -18.21 -36.00 -25.54
CA GLN A 296 -18.87 -36.36 -26.79
C GLN A 296 -20.14 -35.54 -27.06
N PHE A 297 -20.74 -34.98 -26.00
CA PHE A 297 -21.98 -34.24 -26.10
C PHE A 297 -21.75 -32.73 -26.22
N ILE A 298 -20.78 -32.18 -25.48
CA ILE A 298 -20.64 -30.73 -25.31
C ILE A 298 -19.56 -30.19 -26.25
N HIS A 299 -19.95 -29.28 -27.13
CA HIS A 299 -18.99 -28.52 -27.93
C HIS A 299 -18.21 -27.54 -27.08
N ARG A 300 -16.91 -27.45 -27.38
CA ARG A 300 -16.00 -26.56 -26.70
C ARG A 300 -16.31 -25.13 -27.06
N THR A 301 -16.53 -24.31 -26.04
CA THR A 301 -16.88 -22.91 -26.24
C THR A 301 -15.88 -22.03 -25.52
N MET A 302 -15.25 -21.13 -26.29
CA MET A 302 -14.37 -20.09 -25.75
C MET A 302 -15.22 -18.92 -25.25
N PHE A 303 -14.73 -18.26 -24.21
CA PHE A 303 -15.36 -17.06 -23.69
C PHE A 303 -14.30 -16.09 -23.17
N GLU A 304 -14.69 -14.82 -23.10
CA GLU A 304 -13.93 -13.77 -22.46
C GLU A 304 -14.81 -13.06 -21.45
N VAL A 305 -14.24 -12.73 -20.29
CA VAL A 305 -14.94 -11.99 -19.26
C VAL A 305 -14.01 -10.91 -18.73
N GLU A 306 -14.51 -9.67 -18.71
CA GLU A 306 -13.81 -8.55 -18.08
C GLU A 306 -13.67 -8.75 -16.57
N SER A 307 -12.77 -7.96 -15.96
CA SER A 307 -12.53 -7.97 -14.51
C SER A 307 -13.82 -7.62 -13.75
N GLY A 308 -14.24 -8.50 -12.82
CA GLY A 308 -15.50 -8.35 -12.08
C GLY A 308 -16.76 -8.54 -12.95
N GLY A 309 -16.60 -8.96 -14.20
CA GLY A 309 -17.67 -9.12 -15.17
C GLY A 309 -18.42 -10.45 -15.05
N TYR A 310 -19.54 -10.51 -15.77
CA TYR A 310 -20.40 -11.68 -15.89
C TYR A 310 -20.63 -11.98 -17.38
N ALA A 311 -20.54 -13.25 -17.76
CA ALA A 311 -20.81 -13.71 -19.12
C ALA A 311 -21.71 -14.94 -19.11
N GLU A 312 -22.61 -15.02 -20.10
CA GLU A 312 -23.44 -16.20 -20.35
C GLU A 312 -22.86 -17.00 -21.51
N VAL A 313 -22.17 -18.09 -21.20
CA VAL A 313 -21.51 -18.92 -22.22
C VAL A 313 -22.50 -19.91 -22.83
N PRO A 314 -22.73 -19.90 -24.15
CA PRO A 314 -23.64 -20.84 -24.80
C PRO A 314 -23.02 -22.24 -24.87
N LEU A 315 -23.67 -23.22 -24.24
CA LEU A 315 -23.33 -24.64 -24.33
C LEU A 315 -24.13 -25.26 -25.48
N ILE A 316 -23.43 -25.57 -26.57
CA ILE A 316 -23.99 -26.31 -27.69
C ILE A 316 -23.79 -27.80 -27.42
N VAL A 317 -24.88 -28.57 -27.50
CA VAL A 317 -24.88 -29.99 -27.15
C VAL A 317 -25.38 -30.82 -28.33
N THR A 318 -24.65 -31.86 -28.71
CA THR A 318 -24.96 -32.73 -29.86
C THR A 318 -24.96 -34.19 -29.44
N ALA A 319 -25.97 -34.96 -29.84
CA ALA A 319 -25.97 -36.41 -29.71
C ALA A 319 -25.57 -37.05 -31.05
N GLY A 320 -24.62 -37.97 -31.04
CA GLY A 320 -24.29 -38.78 -32.22
C GLY A 320 -25.46 -39.68 -32.66
N ASN A 321 -25.37 -40.25 -33.85
CA ASN A 321 -26.40 -41.18 -34.35
C ASN A 321 -26.44 -42.50 -33.55
N ASP A 322 -25.29 -42.96 -33.07
CA ASP A 322 -25.17 -44.25 -32.35
C ASP A 322 -25.37 -44.12 -30.83
N THR A 323 -25.74 -42.93 -30.35
CA THR A 323 -25.91 -42.70 -28.91
C THR A 323 -27.18 -43.37 -28.41
N LYS A 324 -27.05 -44.20 -27.37
CA LYS A 324 -28.18 -44.91 -26.78
C LYS A 324 -29.13 -43.93 -26.08
N ASN A 325 -30.42 -44.27 -26.09
CA ASN A 325 -31.39 -43.53 -25.28
C ASN A 325 -31.10 -43.76 -23.79
N GLY A 326 -31.19 -42.68 -23.02
CA GLY A 326 -30.93 -42.69 -21.58
C GLY A 326 -30.52 -41.32 -21.06
N THR A 327 -30.39 -41.22 -19.74
CA THR A 327 -29.86 -40.03 -19.06
C THR A 327 -28.36 -40.16 -18.84
N TYR A 328 -27.61 -39.13 -19.22
CA TYR A 328 -26.17 -39.04 -18.97
C TYR A 328 -25.88 -37.91 -17.99
N ILE A 329 -25.02 -38.20 -17.02
CA ILE A 329 -24.60 -37.28 -15.97
C ILE A 329 -23.09 -37.17 -16.03
N GLY A 330 -22.59 -35.95 -15.90
CA GLY A 330 -21.16 -35.71 -15.86
C GLY A 330 -20.83 -34.25 -15.64
N ASP A 331 -19.54 -33.97 -15.55
CA ASP A 331 -19.07 -32.64 -15.19
C ASP A 331 -18.75 -31.82 -16.43
N VAL A 332 -19.22 -30.58 -16.44
CA VAL A 332 -18.80 -29.53 -17.36
C VAL A 332 -17.68 -28.75 -16.69
N MET A 333 -16.50 -28.78 -17.29
CA MET A 333 -15.32 -28.08 -16.78
C MET A 333 -15.28 -26.66 -17.35
N VAL A 334 -15.00 -25.71 -16.49
CA VAL A 334 -14.75 -24.31 -16.84
C VAL A 334 -13.33 -23.98 -16.42
N TYR A 335 -12.50 -23.60 -17.38
CA TYR A 335 -11.15 -23.12 -17.13
C TYR A 335 -11.00 -21.71 -17.67
N SER A 336 -10.31 -20.84 -16.94
CA SER A 336 -10.01 -19.49 -17.39
C SER A 336 -8.65 -19.03 -16.90
N SER A 337 -7.91 -18.34 -17.76
CA SER A 337 -6.59 -17.83 -17.45
C SER A 337 -6.38 -16.43 -18.04
N PRO A 338 -5.85 -15.46 -17.27
CA PRO A 338 -5.51 -14.14 -17.81
C PRO A 338 -4.33 -14.22 -18.79
N PHE A 339 -3.50 -15.27 -18.72
CA PHE A 339 -2.34 -15.43 -19.58
C PHE A 339 -2.69 -15.82 -21.01
N TRP A 340 -3.91 -16.31 -21.25
CA TRP A 340 -4.37 -16.68 -22.58
C TRP A 340 -4.67 -15.46 -23.47
N LEU A 341 -4.90 -14.29 -22.86
CA LEU A 341 -5.03 -13.02 -23.59
C LEU A 341 -3.72 -12.59 -24.29
N LEU A 342 -2.59 -13.19 -23.91
CA LEU A 342 -1.31 -12.97 -24.59
C LEU A 342 -1.28 -13.60 -25.98
N PHE A 343 -2.23 -14.48 -26.29
CA PHE A 343 -2.26 -15.25 -27.54
C PHE A 343 -3.39 -14.78 -28.46
N PRO A 344 -3.15 -14.74 -29.78
CA PRO A 344 -4.19 -14.48 -30.75
C PRO A 344 -5.21 -15.63 -30.80
N ASP A 345 -6.46 -15.29 -31.14
CA ASP A 345 -7.60 -16.22 -31.09
C ASP A 345 -7.40 -17.44 -32.00
N GLU A 346 -6.79 -17.23 -33.18
CA GLU A 346 -6.47 -18.29 -34.12
C GLU A 346 -5.52 -19.34 -33.52
N LEU A 347 -4.53 -18.92 -32.72
CA LEU A 347 -3.58 -19.84 -32.11
C LEU A 347 -4.25 -20.70 -31.03
N VAL A 348 -5.12 -20.08 -30.22
CA VAL A 348 -5.86 -20.77 -29.16
C VAL A 348 -6.86 -21.76 -29.75
N THR A 349 -7.63 -21.34 -30.76
CA THR A 349 -8.62 -22.20 -31.43
C THR A 349 -7.99 -23.36 -32.19
N ASN A 350 -6.84 -23.15 -32.85
CA ASN A 350 -6.09 -24.23 -33.51
C ASN A 350 -5.48 -25.22 -32.50
N LEU A 351 -4.95 -24.73 -31.37
CA LEU A 351 -4.45 -25.62 -30.31
C LEU A 351 -5.56 -26.48 -29.71
N LEU A 352 -6.76 -25.91 -29.61
CA LEU A 352 -7.94 -26.60 -29.15
C LEU A 352 -8.48 -27.63 -30.13
N SER A 353 -8.32 -27.44 -31.44
CA SER A 353 -8.79 -28.42 -32.44
C SER A 353 -7.85 -29.62 -32.61
N LEU A 354 -6.59 -29.53 -32.15
CA LEU A 354 -5.57 -30.58 -32.30
C LEU A 354 -5.79 -31.82 -31.42
N TRP A 355 -6.50 -31.69 -30.30
CA TRP A 355 -6.66 -32.77 -29.32
C TRP A 355 -8.13 -33.01 -28.98
N ASP A 356 -8.54 -34.28 -28.87
CA ASP A 356 -9.91 -34.67 -28.49
C ASP A 356 -10.22 -34.48 -26.99
N ASP A 357 -9.20 -34.30 -26.15
CA ASP A 357 -9.35 -33.92 -24.75
C ASP A 357 -8.99 -32.44 -24.54
N GLY A 358 -9.97 -31.65 -24.09
CA GLY A 358 -9.79 -30.24 -23.77
C GLY A 358 -8.74 -30.00 -22.69
N TYR A 359 -8.51 -30.99 -21.82
CA TYR A 359 -7.49 -30.92 -20.77
C TYR A 359 -6.07 -30.76 -21.33
N ILE A 360 -5.72 -31.51 -22.38
CA ILE A 360 -4.36 -31.49 -22.95
C ILE A 360 -4.07 -30.14 -23.60
N ALA A 361 -5.04 -29.59 -24.32
CA ALA A 361 -4.92 -28.29 -24.96
C ALA A 361 -4.68 -27.17 -23.93
N VAL A 362 -5.36 -27.23 -22.77
CA VAL A 362 -5.16 -26.28 -21.68
C VAL A 362 -3.73 -26.38 -21.12
N VAL A 363 -3.21 -27.59 -20.89
CA VAL A 363 -1.82 -27.79 -20.42
C VAL A 363 -0.81 -27.22 -21.41
N CYS A 364 -1.01 -27.43 -22.71
CA CYS A 364 -0.14 -26.88 -23.75
C CYS A 364 -0.14 -25.34 -23.73
N LEU A 365 -1.31 -24.72 -23.57
CA LEU A 365 -1.42 -23.26 -23.47
C LEU A 365 -0.73 -22.72 -22.21
N ASP A 366 -0.83 -23.41 -21.08
CA ASP A 366 -0.14 -23.02 -19.84
C ASP A 366 1.38 -23.12 -19.96
N VAL A 367 1.91 -24.16 -20.62
CA VAL A 367 3.34 -24.26 -20.93
C VAL A 367 3.79 -23.12 -21.85
N LEU A 368 2.97 -22.76 -22.83
CA LEU A 368 3.24 -21.66 -23.74
C LEU A 368 3.22 -20.31 -22.99
N SER A 369 2.28 -20.12 -22.06
CA SER A 369 2.25 -18.98 -21.13
C SER A 369 3.51 -18.94 -20.26
N ALA A 370 3.99 -20.07 -19.76
CA ALA A 370 5.24 -20.15 -18.98
C ALA A 370 6.45 -19.66 -19.80
N CYS A 371 6.54 -20.05 -21.07
CA CYS A 371 7.59 -19.60 -21.99
C CYS A 371 7.58 -18.07 -22.16
N VAL A 372 6.40 -17.49 -22.43
CA VAL A 372 6.25 -16.04 -22.62
C VAL A 372 6.59 -15.28 -21.34
N LEU A 373 6.05 -15.71 -20.19
CA LEU A 373 6.34 -15.09 -18.88
C LEU A 373 7.84 -15.16 -18.56
N SER A 374 8.49 -16.29 -18.83
CA SER A 374 9.95 -16.43 -18.68
C SER A 374 10.70 -15.40 -19.53
N GLY A 375 10.29 -15.22 -20.79
CA GLY A 375 10.87 -14.21 -21.68
C GLY A 375 10.69 -12.77 -21.18
N ILE A 376 9.49 -12.43 -20.70
CA ILE A 376 9.19 -11.11 -20.12
C ILE A 376 10.06 -10.86 -18.88
N THR A 377 10.13 -11.82 -17.96
CA THR A 377 10.97 -11.67 -16.74
C THR A 377 12.44 -11.54 -17.06
N MET A 378 12.95 -12.32 -18.02
CA MET A 378 14.34 -12.22 -18.45
C MET A 378 14.65 -10.84 -19.04
N SER A 379 13.73 -10.32 -19.86
CA SER A 379 13.85 -8.98 -20.45
C SER A 379 13.88 -7.89 -19.37
N ALA A 380 13.00 -7.99 -18.36
CA ALA A 380 12.98 -7.07 -17.22
C ALA A 380 14.28 -7.11 -16.40
N ILE A 381 14.84 -8.30 -16.16
CA ILE A 381 16.12 -8.47 -15.45
C ILE A 381 17.28 -7.87 -16.24
N ILE A 382 17.31 -8.08 -17.56
CA ILE A 382 18.33 -7.49 -18.45
C ILE A 382 18.23 -5.96 -18.41
N ALA A 383 17.01 -5.41 -18.51
CA ALA A 383 16.78 -3.97 -18.44
C ALA A 383 17.21 -3.38 -17.08
N ALA A 384 16.83 -4.04 -15.97
CA ALA A 384 17.21 -3.64 -14.62
C ALA A 384 18.74 -3.70 -14.43
N SER A 385 19.41 -4.71 -14.98
CA SER A 385 20.87 -4.85 -14.97
C SER A 385 21.54 -3.71 -15.73
N PHE A 386 21.02 -3.34 -16.90
CA PHE A 386 21.52 -2.22 -17.69
C PHE A 386 21.36 -0.87 -16.95
N LEU A 387 20.18 -0.62 -16.38
CA LEU A 387 19.89 0.56 -15.57
C LEU A 387 20.80 0.64 -14.35
N THR A 388 21.01 -0.48 -13.65
CA THR A 388 21.87 -0.54 -12.46
C THR A 388 23.33 -0.27 -12.79
N LYS A 389 23.83 -0.82 -13.91
CA LYS A 389 25.19 -0.51 -14.39
C LYS A 389 25.33 0.96 -14.73
N ARG A 390 24.39 1.52 -15.50
CA ARG A 390 24.40 2.93 -15.91
C ARG A 390 24.31 3.89 -14.71
N TYR A 391 23.45 3.59 -13.75
CA TYR A 391 23.34 4.33 -12.50
C TYR A 391 24.59 4.20 -11.63
N GLY A 392 25.17 2.99 -11.55
CA GLY A 392 26.43 2.73 -10.85
C GLY A 392 27.58 3.55 -11.41
N PHE A 393 27.75 3.61 -12.74
CA PHE A 393 28.75 4.47 -13.38
C PHE A 393 28.55 5.95 -13.01
N TRP A 394 27.31 6.46 -13.15
CA TRP A 394 26.98 7.85 -12.77
C TRP A 394 27.29 8.17 -11.30
N MET A 395 26.95 7.28 -10.37
CA MET A 395 27.26 7.43 -8.94
C MET A 395 28.76 7.37 -8.65
N THR A 396 29.50 6.54 -9.38
CA THR A 396 30.95 6.41 -9.18
C THR A 396 31.65 7.68 -9.65
N ASP A 397 31.25 8.24 -10.79
CA ASP A 397 31.72 9.54 -11.28
C ASP A 397 31.43 10.67 -10.28
N LEU A 398 30.22 10.71 -9.72
CA LEU A 398 29.83 11.67 -8.68
C LEU A 398 30.64 11.51 -7.38
N SER A 399 30.99 10.28 -7.00
CA SER A 399 31.75 10.00 -5.77
C SER A 399 33.24 10.37 -5.87
N TRP A 400 33.83 10.32 -7.08
CA TRP A 400 35.20 10.76 -7.32
C TRP A 400 35.34 12.29 -7.24
N CYS A 401 34.25 13.02 -7.49
CA CYS A 401 34.20 14.48 -7.29
C CYS A 401 34.19 14.90 -5.81
N TYR A 402 33.86 14.01 -4.86
CA TYR A 402 33.67 14.36 -3.44
C TYR A 402 34.15 13.26 -2.47
N ALA A 403 35.45 13.11 -2.25
CA ALA A 403 35.96 12.18 -1.23
C ALA A 403 36.44 12.90 0.04
N PRO A 404 35.83 12.70 1.23
CA PRO A 404 36.43 13.11 2.50
C PRO A 404 36.92 11.90 3.32
N LYS A 405 38.22 11.92 3.66
CA LYS A 405 38.83 11.03 4.67
C LYS A 405 38.42 11.49 6.08
N ILE A 406 37.64 10.72 6.84
CA ILE A 406 37.45 10.99 8.29
C ILE A 406 37.40 9.70 9.12
N TYR A 407 38.34 9.61 10.06
CA TYR A 407 38.20 8.89 11.33
C TYR A 407 38.37 9.94 12.44
N LEU A 408 37.42 10.15 13.35
CA LEU A 408 37.67 10.96 14.56
C LEU A 408 36.80 10.56 15.77
N LYS A 409 37.49 10.36 16.90
CA LYS A 409 37.03 9.85 18.19
C LYS A 409 36.24 10.88 19.02
N LYS A 410 35.45 10.33 19.96
CA LYS A 410 34.66 10.85 21.12
C LYS A 410 34.70 12.34 21.54
N GLY A 411 35.72 13.14 21.26
CA GLY A 411 35.74 14.59 21.61
C GLY A 411 34.68 15.40 20.86
N VAL A 412 34.40 15.03 19.61
CA VAL A 412 33.42 15.73 18.76
C VAL A 412 31.99 15.63 19.32
N LEU A 413 31.63 14.50 19.94
CA LEU A 413 30.30 14.31 20.53
C LEU A 413 30.03 15.25 21.71
N TYR A 414 31.06 15.62 22.48
CA TYR A 414 30.92 16.60 23.56
C TYR A 414 30.72 18.00 23.01
N TYR A 415 31.51 18.37 21.99
CA TYR A 415 31.42 19.69 21.35
C TYR A 415 30.06 19.91 20.69
N ILE A 416 29.51 18.89 20.01
CA ILE A 416 28.18 18.94 19.39
C ILE A 416 27.09 19.17 20.45
N LYS A 417 27.21 18.54 21.63
CA LYS A 417 26.20 18.68 22.70
C LYS A 417 26.20 20.08 23.31
N SER A 418 27.37 20.67 23.53
CA SER A 418 27.52 22.05 24.01
C SER A 418 26.99 23.07 23.01
N PHE A 419 27.37 22.91 21.74
CA PHE A 419 26.92 23.78 20.64
C PHE A 419 25.39 23.78 20.49
N ARG A 420 24.75 22.60 20.59
CA ARG A 420 23.30 22.47 20.51
C ARG A 420 22.56 23.20 21.64
N GLN A 421 23.12 23.21 22.86
CA GLN A 421 22.53 23.95 23.98
C GLN A 421 22.72 25.47 23.83
N GLY A 422 23.85 25.92 23.27
CA GLY A 422 24.09 27.32 22.93
C GLY A 422 23.08 27.86 21.94
N ILE A 423 22.87 27.15 20.81
CA ILE A 423 21.87 27.53 19.80
C ILE A 423 20.47 27.63 20.40
N ARG A 424 20.06 26.66 21.23
CA ARG A 424 18.71 26.63 21.81
C ARG A 424 18.42 27.87 22.67
N ARG A 425 19.43 28.37 23.41
CA ARG A 425 19.29 29.59 24.23
C ARG A 425 19.22 30.85 23.37
N ILE A 426 20.04 30.92 22.31
CA ILE A 426 20.06 32.06 21.38
C ILE A 426 18.69 32.17 20.69
N VAL A 427 18.22 31.07 20.07
CA VAL A 427 16.93 31.04 19.35
C VAL A 427 15.75 31.39 20.27
N GLY A 428 15.70 30.84 21.49
CA GLY A 428 14.62 31.13 22.44
C GLY A 428 14.52 32.61 22.84
N ARG A 429 15.66 33.28 23.04
CA ARG A 429 15.71 34.71 23.39
C ARG A 429 15.24 35.59 22.23
N HIS A 430 15.51 35.19 20.99
CA HIS A 430 15.12 35.94 19.80
C HIS A 430 13.66 35.71 19.38
N LEU A 431 13.07 34.54 19.63
CA LEU A 431 11.64 34.33 19.40
C LEU A 431 10.77 35.18 20.33
N ALA A 432 11.17 35.30 21.61
CA ALA A 432 10.53 36.23 22.55
C ALA A 432 10.65 37.70 22.11
N TRP A 433 11.74 38.05 21.43
CA TRP A 433 11.92 39.38 20.85
C TRP A 433 10.97 39.66 19.68
N ILE A 434 10.55 38.67 18.89
CA ILE A 434 9.57 38.88 17.81
C ILE A 434 8.14 39.02 18.36
N ALA A 435 7.83 38.33 19.46
CA ALA A 435 6.48 38.30 20.03
C ALA A 435 6.02 39.62 20.70
N HIS A 436 6.95 40.53 21.05
CA HIS A 436 6.67 41.81 21.72
C HIS A 436 6.63 43.01 20.75
N VAL A 437 6.04 42.85 19.56
CA VAL A 437 5.88 43.93 18.58
C VAL A 437 4.48 44.54 18.74
N ASP A 438 4.39 45.81 19.11
CA ASP A 438 3.12 46.53 19.26
C ASP A 438 2.67 47.08 17.89
N LEU A 439 1.67 46.46 17.28
CA LEU A 439 1.20 46.78 15.92
C LEU A 439 0.25 47.99 15.84
N ALA A 440 -0.10 48.62 16.96
CA ALA A 440 -1.23 49.56 17.05
C ALA A 440 -0.96 50.95 16.43
N ASP A 441 0.29 51.42 16.36
CA ASP A 441 0.65 52.81 15.98
C ASP A 441 1.63 52.92 14.77
N ILE A 442 1.65 51.93 13.88
CA ILE A 442 2.64 51.89 12.79
C ILE A 442 2.18 52.69 11.56
N ASP A 443 2.96 53.70 11.17
CA ASP A 443 2.84 54.36 9.86
C ASP A 443 3.36 53.44 8.73
N PHE A 444 2.44 52.87 7.97
CA PHE A 444 2.67 51.89 6.89
C PHE A 444 3.28 52.49 5.61
N ARG A 445 3.22 53.82 5.41
CA ARG A 445 3.62 54.44 4.13
C ARG A 445 5.09 54.19 3.78
N LYS A 446 5.98 54.41 4.76
CA LYS A 446 7.43 54.26 4.59
C LYS A 446 7.85 52.79 4.38
N PRO A 447 7.32 51.81 5.15
CA PRO A 447 7.51 50.39 4.87
C PRO A 447 7.14 49.94 3.46
N ILE A 448 5.97 50.37 2.98
CA ILE A 448 5.47 50.01 1.65
C ILE A 448 6.38 50.61 0.57
N LEU A 449 6.75 51.88 0.70
CA LEU A 449 7.64 52.54 -0.26
C LEU A 449 9.00 51.82 -0.35
N ALA A 450 9.61 51.50 0.79
CA ALA A 450 10.89 50.78 0.83
C ALA A 450 10.79 49.37 0.23
N SER A 451 9.65 48.70 0.37
CA SER A 451 9.43 47.37 -0.22
C SER A 451 9.28 47.42 -1.75
N LEU A 452 8.64 48.46 -2.30
CA LEU A 452 8.38 48.62 -3.73
C LEU A 452 9.64 48.92 -4.55
N VAL A 453 10.59 49.67 -3.98
CA VAL A 453 11.85 50.06 -4.64
C VAL A 453 12.70 48.83 -5.04
N VAL A 454 12.53 47.72 -4.32
CA VAL A 454 13.35 46.51 -4.48
C VAL A 454 12.69 45.50 -5.43
N VAL A 455 11.43 45.70 -5.80
CA VAL A 455 10.68 44.80 -6.70
C VAL A 455 11.35 44.57 -8.06
N PRO A 456 11.99 45.56 -8.72
CA PRO A 456 12.68 45.34 -9.98
C PRO A 456 13.83 44.31 -9.90
N LEU A 457 14.45 44.13 -8.73
CA LEU A 457 15.55 43.16 -8.57
C LEU A 457 15.11 41.72 -8.79
N PHE A 458 13.82 41.41 -8.60
CA PHE A 458 13.27 40.07 -8.88
C PHE A 458 13.26 39.71 -10.37
N LEU A 459 13.37 40.70 -11.26
CA LEU A 459 13.40 40.49 -12.71
C LEU A 459 14.79 40.08 -13.22
N PHE A 460 15.87 40.46 -12.51
CA PHE A 460 17.24 40.29 -12.98
C PHE A 460 17.98 39.10 -12.36
N MET A 461 17.48 38.56 -11.24
CA MET A 461 18.16 37.48 -10.53
C MET A 461 17.68 36.10 -10.99
N SER A 462 18.63 35.23 -11.36
CA SER A 462 18.37 33.88 -11.85
C SER A 462 17.99 32.88 -10.75
N SER A 463 18.45 33.11 -9.52
CA SER A 463 18.16 32.25 -8.37
C SER A 463 17.11 32.88 -7.46
N GLU A 464 16.00 32.18 -7.28
CA GLU A 464 14.79 32.65 -6.59
C GLU A 464 15.04 32.90 -5.09
N MET A 465 15.75 31.97 -4.43
CA MET A 465 16.14 32.13 -3.03
C MET A 465 17.08 33.33 -2.83
N LEU A 466 18.03 33.52 -3.74
CA LEU A 466 18.99 34.61 -3.62
C LEU A 466 18.28 35.95 -3.79
N ALA A 467 17.36 36.05 -4.76
CA ALA A 467 16.55 37.24 -4.99
C ALA A 467 15.71 37.61 -3.75
N MET A 468 15.09 36.63 -3.11
CA MET A 468 14.31 36.84 -1.89
C MET A 468 15.16 37.32 -0.71
N ILE A 469 16.36 36.75 -0.53
CA ILE A 469 17.26 37.15 0.57
C ILE A 469 17.82 38.56 0.30
N THR A 470 18.36 38.82 -0.90
CA THR A 470 18.97 40.11 -1.23
C THR A 470 17.95 41.24 -1.20
N SER A 471 16.74 41.00 -1.69
CA SER A 471 15.65 41.99 -1.65
C SER A 471 15.17 42.29 -0.23
N SER A 472 15.05 41.27 0.61
CA SER A 472 14.63 41.44 2.01
C SER A 472 15.66 42.21 2.82
N VAL A 473 16.95 41.97 2.58
CA VAL A 473 18.04 42.72 3.22
C VAL A 473 18.09 44.16 2.70
N LEU A 474 17.98 44.36 1.39
CA LEU A 474 18.06 45.70 0.79
C LEU A 474 16.85 46.57 1.18
N SER A 475 15.64 46.00 1.20
CA SER A 475 14.45 46.71 1.64
C SER A 475 14.49 47.09 3.11
N ALA A 476 15.06 46.24 3.97
CA ALA A 476 15.32 46.58 5.36
C ALA A 476 16.31 47.75 5.51
N LEU A 477 17.37 47.77 4.69
CA LEU A 477 18.34 48.87 4.67
C LEU A 477 17.71 50.18 4.18
N ILE A 478 16.94 50.14 3.11
CA ILE A 478 16.22 51.31 2.57
C ILE A 478 15.21 51.82 3.61
N ALA A 479 14.46 50.92 4.25
CA ALA A 479 13.53 51.28 5.32
C ALA A 479 14.24 51.93 6.52
N PHE A 480 15.42 51.42 6.88
CA PHE A 480 16.28 52.02 7.91
C PHE A 480 16.64 53.46 7.57
N PHE A 481 17.08 53.74 6.33
CA PHE A 481 17.43 55.09 5.90
C PHE A 481 16.24 56.05 5.84
N ILE A 482 15.04 55.56 5.50
CA ILE A 482 13.82 56.40 5.36
C ILE A 482 13.11 56.66 6.70
N SER A 483 13.14 55.71 7.63
CA SER A 483 12.17 55.69 8.74
C SER A 483 12.70 55.97 10.15
N CYS A 484 14.01 55.87 10.42
CA CYS A 484 14.65 56.14 11.72
C CYS A 484 14.04 55.49 13.01
N LYS A 485 12.94 54.73 12.94
CA LYS A 485 12.38 53.91 14.04
C LYS A 485 12.47 52.45 13.63
N LEU A 486 13.34 51.71 14.32
CA LEU A 486 14.02 50.54 13.75
C LEU A 486 13.28 49.21 13.85
N ARG A 487 12.52 48.92 14.91
CA ARG A 487 12.17 47.52 15.19
C ARG A 487 10.99 47.01 14.36
N GLU A 488 9.87 47.69 14.47
CA GLU A 488 8.60 47.23 13.93
C GLU A 488 8.54 47.43 12.41
N LYS A 489 9.12 48.54 11.93
CA LYS A 489 9.17 48.87 10.51
C LYS A 489 10.08 47.94 9.72
N ILE A 490 11.20 47.46 10.28
CA ILE A 490 12.10 46.51 9.60
C ILE A 490 11.46 45.13 9.49
N VAL A 491 10.82 44.65 10.57
CA VAL A 491 10.10 43.37 10.53
C VAL A 491 8.94 43.46 9.54
N LEU A 492 8.21 44.57 9.53
CA LEU A 492 7.12 44.78 8.58
C LEU A 492 7.62 44.91 7.13
N THR A 493 8.73 45.60 6.87
CA THR A 493 9.29 45.72 5.51
C THR A 493 9.82 44.40 4.98
N THR A 494 10.51 43.63 5.83
CA THR A 494 11.02 42.31 5.46
C THR A 494 9.88 41.32 5.24
N PHE A 495 8.81 41.41 6.04
CA PHE A 495 7.60 40.64 5.81
C PHE A 495 6.92 41.01 4.49
N LEU A 496 6.73 42.30 4.21
CA LEU A 496 6.11 42.78 2.97
C LEU A 496 6.94 42.39 1.73
N THR A 497 8.26 42.52 1.76
CA THR A 497 9.10 42.10 0.63
C THR A 497 9.14 40.59 0.44
N MET A 498 9.18 39.81 1.51
CA MET A 498 9.05 38.34 1.43
C MET A 498 7.69 37.95 0.84
N LEU A 499 6.61 38.60 1.26
CA LEU A 499 5.26 38.34 0.74
C LEU A 499 5.18 38.65 -0.77
N VAL A 500 5.69 39.80 -1.20
CA VAL A 500 5.72 40.18 -2.62
C VAL A 500 6.61 39.24 -3.43
N SER A 501 7.77 38.83 -2.91
CA SER A 501 8.66 37.86 -3.55
C SER A 501 7.95 36.53 -3.82
N ILE A 502 7.21 36.04 -2.83
CA ILE A 502 6.47 34.78 -2.90
C ILE A 502 5.31 34.90 -3.88
N LEU A 503 4.55 36.00 -3.83
CA LEU A 503 3.45 36.23 -4.77
C LEU A 503 3.94 36.29 -6.22
N TYR A 504 5.07 36.97 -6.48
CA TYR A 504 5.69 37.00 -7.79
C TYR A 504 6.12 35.60 -8.26
N LEU A 505 6.77 34.84 -7.38
CA LEU A 505 7.20 33.49 -7.69
C LEU A 505 6.01 32.55 -7.92
N MET A 506 4.95 32.66 -7.13
CA MET A 506 3.71 31.94 -7.33
C MET A 506 3.07 32.27 -8.68
N MET A 507 3.01 33.55 -9.06
CA MET A 507 2.49 33.95 -10.37
C MET A 507 3.35 33.40 -11.51
N LYS A 508 4.68 33.46 -11.40
CA LYS A 508 5.61 32.93 -12.41
C LYS A 508 5.50 31.41 -12.57
N THR A 509 5.46 30.67 -11.46
CA THR A 509 5.34 29.20 -11.47
C THR A 509 3.99 28.76 -11.99
N ASN A 510 2.89 29.40 -11.57
CA ASN A 510 1.56 29.12 -12.09
C ASN A 510 1.45 29.48 -13.57
N TYR A 511 2.00 30.62 -14.02
CA TYR A 511 2.05 30.97 -15.44
C TYR A 511 2.77 29.90 -16.26
N TYR A 512 3.92 29.42 -15.79
CA TYR A 512 4.65 28.34 -16.46
C TYR A 512 3.81 27.04 -16.51
N LEU A 513 3.15 26.68 -15.41
CA LEU A 513 2.29 25.50 -15.32
C LEU A 513 1.07 25.59 -16.23
N PHE A 514 0.39 26.73 -16.29
CA PHE A 514 -0.79 26.95 -17.14
C PHE A 514 -0.44 27.14 -18.62
N SER A 515 0.78 27.61 -18.94
CA SER A 515 1.27 27.65 -20.32
C SER A 515 1.70 26.27 -20.84
N SER A 516 1.93 25.30 -19.95
CA SER A 516 2.17 23.91 -20.30
C SER A 516 0.84 23.19 -20.52
N ASN A 517 0.70 22.48 -21.63
CA ASN A 517 -0.55 21.86 -22.10
C ASN A 517 -0.95 20.60 -21.27
N ARG A 518 -1.05 20.71 -19.94
CA ARG A 518 -1.42 19.63 -19.00
C ARG A 518 -2.85 19.82 -18.48
N PHE A 519 -3.51 18.70 -18.14
CA PHE A 519 -4.89 18.67 -17.65
C PHE A 519 -5.10 19.58 -16.43
N ILE A 520 -6.20 20.35 -16.43
CA ILE A 520 -6.50 21.42 -15.45
C ILE A 520 -6.41 20.94 -13.99
N VAL A 521 -6.83 19.70 -13.70
CA VAL A 521 -6.85 19.15 -12.33
C VAL A 521 -5.43 18.86 -11.80
N GLU A 522 -4.51 18.38 -12.64
CA GLU A 522 -3.10 18.16 -12.25
C GLU A 522 -2.39 19.49 -12.02
N SER A 523 -2.68 20.51 -12.84
CA SER A 523 -2.15 21.85 -12.68
C SER A 523 -2.64 22.52 -11.38
N ILE A 524 -3.90 22.28 -10.97
CA ILE A 524 -4.43 22.76 -9.69
C ILE A 524 -3.75 22.04 -8.51
N ALA A 525 -3.56 20.73 -8.56
CA ALA A 525 -2.90 19.97 -7.49
C ALA A 525 -1.42 20.36 -7.32
N LEU A 526 -0.69 20.53 -8.43
CA LEU A 526 0.69 21.02 -8.42
C LEU A 526 0.78 22.48 -7.96
N GLY A 527 -0.18 23.32 -8.36
CA GLY A 527 -0.30 24.71 -7.90
C GLY A 527 -0.50 24.79 -6.38
N MET A 528 -1.42 24.01 -5.81
CA MET A 528 -1.64 23.96 -4.36
C MET A 528 -0.41 23.45 -3.59
N GLY A 529 0.30 22.44 -4.13
CA GLY A 529 1.55 21.95 -3.55
C GLY A 529 2.67 23.00 -3.54
N ALA A 530 2.79 23.78 -4.61
CA ALA A 530 3.71 24.91 -4.67
C ALA A 530 3.34 25.99 -3.65
N VAL A 531 2.04 26.37 -3.56
CA VAL A 531 1.54 27.35 -2.57
C VAL A 531 1.90 26.93 -1.14
N ALA A 532 1.63 25.68 -0.76
CA ALA A 532 1.94 25.17 0.57
C ALA A 532 3.44 25.20 0.88
N THR A 533 4.28 24.86 -0.11
CA THR A 533 5.74 24.89 0.03
C THR A 533 6.26 26.31 0.21
N TYR A 534 5.73 27.30 -0.52
CA TYR A 534 6.13 28.69 -0.39
C TYR A 534 5.64 29.34 0.92
N LEU A 535 4.44 29.00 1.41
CA LEU A 535 3.96 29.42 2.73
C LEU A 535 4.81 28.85 3.86
N LEU A 536 5.25 27.59 3.74
CA LEU A 536 6.17 26.97 4.69
C LEU A 536 7.55 27.65 4.69
N LEU A 537 8.06 28.02 3.50
CA LEU A 537 9.29 28.79 3.36
C LEU A 537 9.15 30.20 3.98
N LEU A 538 8.02 30.89 3.81
CA LEU A 538 7.74 32.17 4.48
C LEU A 538 7.88 32.03 6.00
N GLY A 539 7.21 31.04 6.60
CA GLY A 539 7.24 30.82 8.04
C GLY A 539 8.64 30.49 8.57
N LEU A 540 9.38 29.64 7.86
CA LEU A 540 10.73 29.23 8.28
C LEU A 540 11.78 30.33 8.11
N LEU A 541 11.67 31.16 7.07
CA LEU A 541 12.72 32.12 6.70
C LEU A 541 12.46 33.54 7.19
N LEU A 542 11.23 33.91 7.55
CA LEU A 542 10.91 35.24 8.05
C LEU A 542 11.72 35.61 9.29
N VAL A 543 11.78 34.72 10.28
CA VAL A 543 12.50 34.93 11.54
C VAL A 543 14.02 35.07 11.31
N PRO A 544 14.72 34.14 10.63
CA PRO A 544 16.16 34.26 10.44
C PRO A 544 16.54 35.46 9.55
N ILE A 545 15.76 35.80 8.52
CA ILE A 545 16.06 36.94 7.63
C ILE A 545 15.81 38.27 8.36
N SER A 546 14.70 38.40 9.09
CA SER A 546 14.43 39.62 9.87
C SER A 546 15.49 39.86 10.95
N LEU A 547 15.97 38.80 11.61
CA LEU A 547 17.08 38.88 12.58
C LEU A 547 18.39 39.31 11.93
N PHE A 548 18.72 38.74 10.77
CA PHE A 548 19.93 39.11 10.03
C PHE A 548 19.89 40.58 9.57
N SER A 549 18.77 41.02 9.00
CA SER A 549 18.54 42.41 8.61
C SER A 549 18.59 43.37 9.80
N TRP A 550 18.00 42.99 10.94
CA TRP A 550 18.08 43.77 12.18
C TRP A 550 19.52 43.89 12.69
N TYR A 551 20.28 42.79 12.68
CA TYR A 551 21.67 42.81 13.13
C TYR A 551 22.53 43.77 12.30
N ILE A 552 22.39 43.75 10.97
CA ILE A 552 23.10 44.65 10.06
C ILE A 552 22.70 46.11 10.32
N THR A 553 21.41 46.40 10.43
CA THR A 553 20.93 47.78 10.66
C THR A 553 21.30 48.30 12.05
N HIS A 554 21.30 47.44 13.07
CA HIS A 554 21.78 47.77 14.40
C HIS A 554 23.29 48.09 14.40
N LEU A 555 24.09 47.30 13.69
CA LEU A 555 25.53 47.56 13.54
C LEU A 555 25.76 48.93 12.87
N LEU A 556 25.06 49.22 11.77
CA LEU A 556 25.16 50.49 11.06
C LEU A 556 24.74 51.68 11.92
N ARG A 557 23.70 51.52 12.74
CA ARG A 557 23.28 52.53 13.71
C ARG A 557 24.37 52.81 14.73
N ASN A 558 24.94 51.79 15.36
CA ASN A 558 26.00 51.96 16.34
C ASN A 558 27.20 52.70 15.74
N LEU A 559 27.56 52.40 14.50
CA LEU A 559 28.62 53.10 13.78
C LEU A 559 28.26 54.57 13.50
N LYS A 560 27.00 54.88 13.21
CA LYS A 560 26.52 56.25 12.98
C LYS A 560 26.49 57.07 14.27
N GLU A 561 25.99 56.48 15.38
CA GLU A 561 25.96 57.11 16.71
C GLU A 561 27.36 57.36 17.26
N GLN A 562 28.33 56.50 16.96
CA GLN A 562 29.73 56.73 17.32
C GLN A 562 30.35 57.93 16.58
N ARG A 563 29.86 58.27 15.39
CA ARG A 563 30.34 59.42 14.60
C ARG A 563 29.65 60.72 14.95
N ASP A 564 28.36 60.67 15.31
CA ASP A 564 27.57 61.86 15.66
C ASP A 564 26.68 61.55 16.88
N PRO A 565 27.15 61.87 18.10
CA PRO A 565 26.44 61.57 19.35
C PRO A 565 25.13 62.33 19.53
N LEU A 566 24.91 63.44 18.79
CA LEU A 566 23.69 64.25 18.88
C LEU A 566 22.44 63.49 18.38
N LEU A 567 22.63 62.49 17.51
CA LEU A 567 21.57 61.59 17.05
C LEU A 567 20.93 60.74 18.17
N MET A 568 21.58 60.61 19.34
CA MET A 568 20.97 59.94 20.50
C MET A 568 19.87 60.77 21.16
N LEU A 569 19.85 62.09 20.96
CA LEU A 569 18.93 63.04 21.65
C LEU A 569 17.72 63.42 20.80
N GLU A 570 17.80 63.37 19.47
CA GLU A 570 16.67 63.63 18.57
C GLU A 570 15.71 62.42 18.52
N GLY A 571 14.78 62.37 19.48
CA GLY A 571 13.74 61.33 19.54
C GLY A 571 12.76 61.27 18.35
N ARG A 572 12.91 62.09 17.30
CA ARG A 572 12.11 62.08 16.06
C ARG A 572 12.95 62.55 14.86
N CYS A 573 13.40 61.63 14.00
CA CYS A 573 13.78 62.00 12.63
C CYS A 573 12.50 62.31 11.83
N ASN A 574 12.03 63.54 11.88
CA ASN A 574 11.25 64.14 10.81
C ASN A 574 12.07 65.31 10.27
N LEU A 575 12.78 65.07 9.18
CA LEU A 575 12.96 66.07 8.12
C LEU A 575 11.97 65.71 7.02
#